data_AF-A0A117PYP5-F1
#
_entry.id   AF-A0A117PYP5-F1
#
_cell.length_a   1.000
_cell.length_b   1.000
_cell.length_c   1.000
_cell.angle_alpha   90.00
_cell.angle_beta   90.00
_cell.angle_gamma   90.00
#
_symmetry.space_group_name_H-M   'P 1'
#
loop_
_entity.id
_entity.type
_entity.pdbx_description
1 polymer ?
#
loop_
_entity_poly.entity_id
_entity_poly.type
_entity_poly.pdbx_seq_one_letter_code
_entity_poly.pdbx_strand_id
1 'polypeptide(L)'
;MDHLTAPLAETEARLADLATTRKIIAERIPPGTEPDPPETNAAYQAIVNAFNQHPGQAFQARELHELLGMPTDEATVNVTRSRLGRLARQGFLTQRGRGRYQKRT
;
A
#
# COMPACT_ATOMS: atom_id res chain seq x y z
N MET A 1 25.42 -14.04 -25.28
CA MET A 1 24.18 -13.26 -25.41
C MET A 1 22.97 -14.06 -24.93
N ASP A 2 22.89 -15.37 -25.20
CA ASP A 2 21.72 -16.22 -24.87
C ASP A 2 21.42 -16.44 -23.38
N HIS A 3 22.38 -16.18 -22.49
CA HIS A 3 22.22 -16.44 -21.05
C HIS A 3 21.32 -15.41 -20.34
N LEU A 4 21.03 -14.26 -20.96
CA LEU A 4 20.17 -13.21 -20.40
C LEU A 4 18.79 -13.16 -21.05
N THR A 5 18.63 -13.72 -22.25
CA THR A 5 17.38 -13.67 -23.02
C THR A 5 16.31 -14.60 -22.44
N ALA A 6 16.70 -15.79 -21.99
CA ALA A 6 15.78 -16.75 -21.36
C ALA A 6 15.16 -16.22 -20.05
N PRO A 7 15.95 -15.74 -19.06
CA PRO A 7 15.37 -15.20 -17.83
C PRO A 7 14.56 -13.91 -18.08
N LEU A 8 14.92 -13.11 -19.08
CA LEU A 8 14.13 -11.94 -19.47
C LEU A 8 12.75 -12.35 -20.00
N ALA A 9 12.70 -13.30 -20.94
CA ALA A 9 11.44 -13.81 -21.49
C ALA A 9 10.54 -14.45 -20.41
N GLU A 10 11.14 -15.16 -19.44
CA GLU A 10 10.40 -15.69 -18.29
C GLU A 10 9.80 -14.56 -17.43
N THR A 11 10.57 -13.50 -17.17
CA THR A 11 10.11 -12.36 -16.38
C THR A 11 9.00 -11.59 -17.10
N GLU A 12 9.12 -11.41 -18.42
CA GLU A 12 8.08 -10.80 -19.27
C GLU A 12 6.79 -11.63 -19.27
N ALA A 13 6.89 -12.96 -19.36
CA ALA A 13 5.74 -13.85 -19.27
C ALA A 13 5.04 -13.75 -17.89
N ARG A 14 5.82 -13.69 -16.80
CA ARG A 14 5.29 -13.47 -15.45
C ARG A 14 4.58 -12.12 -15.32
N LEU A 15 5.10 -11.08 -15.95
CA LEU A 15 4.49 -9.76 -15.92
C LEU A 15 3.15 -9.72 -16.70
N ALA A 16 3.07 -10.43 -17.83
CA ALA A 16 1.83 -10.60 -18.59
C ALA A 16 0.77 -11.39 -17.80
N ASP A 17 1.18 -12.44 -17.09
CA ASP A 17 0.30 -13.24 -16.24
C ASP A 17 -0.28 -12.41 -15.07
N LEU A 18 0.57 -11.59 -14.42
CA LEU A 18 0.13 -10.65 -13.38
C LEU A 18 -0.82 -9.58 -13.93
N ALA A 19 -0.56 -9.04 -15.11
CA ALA A 19 -1.45 -8.06 -15.75
C ALA A 19 -2.83 -8.65 -16.05
N THR A 20 -2.87 -9.90 -16.53
CA THR A 20 -4.10 -10.65 -16.79
C THR A 20 -4.87 -10.92 -15.49
N THR A 21 -4.17 -11.38 -14.45
CA THR A 21 -4.75 -11.60 -13.13
C THR A 21 -5.38 -10.33 -12.57
N ARG A 22 -4.70 -9.18 -12.70
CA ARG A 22 -5.23 -7.88 -12.28
C ARG A 22 -6.53 -7.52 -13.01
N LYS A 23 -6.61 -7.79 -14.32
CA LYS A 23 -7.82 -7.54 -15.12
C LYS A 23 -8.99 -8.39 -14.64
N ILE A 24 -8.77 -9.69 -14.43
CA ILE A 24 -9.80 -10.61 -13.93
C ILE A 24 -10.30 -10.18 -12.54
N ILE A 25 -9.40 -9.74 -11.67
CA ILE A 25 -9.78 -9.21 -10.36
C ILE A 25 -10.66 -7.97 -10.54
N ALA A 26 -10.24 -6.99 -11.34
CA ALA A 26 -10.99 -5.76 -11.58
C ALA A 26 -12.41 -6.02 -12.11
N GLU A 27 -12.58 -6.99 -13.01
CA GLU A 27 -13.89 -7.39 -13.54
C GLU A 27 -14.81 -8.06 -12.51
N ARG A 28 -14.24 -8.61 -11.42
CA ARG A 28 -14.98 -9.26 -10.34
C ARG A 28 -15.27 -8.35 -9.14
N ILE A 29 -14.77 -7.11 -9.15
CA ILE A 29 -15.02 -6.14 -8.10
C ILE A 29 -16.46 -5.59 -8.26
N PRO A 30 -17.33 -5.71 -7.24
CA PRO A 30 -18.69 -5.19 -7.30
C PRO A 30 -18.68 -3.65 -7.45
N PRO A 31 -19.65 -3.07 -8.18
CA PRO A 31 -19.74 -1.63 -8.38
C PRO A 31 -19.89 -0.93 -7.02
N GLY A 32 -18.99 0.01 -6.72
CA GLY A 32 -18.84 0.65 -5.41
C GLY A 32 -17.55 0.29 -4.66
N THR A 33 -16.76 -0.66 -5.18
CA THR A 33 -15.38 -0.95 -4.73
C THR A 33 -14.36 -0.54 -5.81
N GLU A 34 -14.67 0.50 -6.59
CA GLU A 34 -13.73 1.03 -7.58
C GLU A 34 -12.40 1.36 -6.89
N PRO A 35 -11.25 1.00 -7.51
CA PRO A 35 -9.96 1.33 -6.96
C PRO A 35 -9.88 2.85 -6.80
N ASP A 36 -9.49 3.29 -5.60
CA ASP A 36 -9.28 4.70 -5.32
C ASP A 36 -8.42 5.34 -6.46
N PRO A 37 -8.65 6.63 -6.80
CA PRO A 37 -7.93 7.30 -7.87
C PRO A 37 -6.40 7.11 -7.76
N PRO A 38 -5.66 7.12 -8.88
CA PRO A 38 -4.25 6.72 -8.92
C PRO A 38 -3.36 7.48 -7.92
N GLU A 39 -3.65 8.74 -7.64
CA GLU A 39 -2.97 9.54 -6.60
C GLU A 39 -3.16 8.97 -5.18
N THR A 40 -4.35 8.46 -4.88
CA THR A 40 -4.62 7.76 -3.63
C THR A 40 -3.90 6.40 -3.58
N ASN A 41 -3.79 5.70 -4.71
CA ASN A 41 -3.04 4.45 -4.78
C ASN A 41 -1.54 4.68 -4.50
N ALA A 42 -0.94 5.75 -5.04
CA ALA A 42 0.44 6.13 -4.76
C ALA A 42 0.67 6.43 -3.26
N ALA A 43 -0.22 7.22 -2.64
CA ALA A 43 -0.14 7.50 -1.20
C ALA A 43 -0.33 6.25 -0.34
N TYR A 44 -1.26 5.36 -0.71
CA TYR A 44 -1.49 4.10 -0.01
C TYR A 44 -0.27 3.18 -0.07
N GLN A 45 0.34 3.05 -1.25
CA GLN A 45 1.56 2.27 -1.43
C GLN A 45 2.73 2.85 -0.63
N ALA A 46 2.90 4.17 -0.61
CA ALA A 46 3.92 4.84 0.19
C ALA A 46 3.75 4.54 1.69
N ILE A 47 2.51 4.60 2.20
CA ILE A 47 2.16 4.24 3.58
C ILE A 47 2.55 2.79 3.90
N VAL A 48 2.13 1.83 3.07
CA VAL A 48 2.42 0.41 3.29
C VAL A 48 3.94 0.16 3.23
N ASN A 49 4.63 0.78 2.29
CA ASN A 49 6.09 0.66 2.16
C ASN A 49 6.83 1.22 3.37
N ALA A 50 6.40 2.34 3.95
CA ALA A 50 7.01 2.88 5.17
C ALA A 50 6.94 1.88 6.34
N PHE A 51 5.80 1.21 6.54
CA PHE A 51 5.69 0.16 7.57
C PHE A 51 6.53 -1.07 7.24
N ASN A 52 6.71 -1.39 5.96
CA ASN A 52 7.59 -2.48 5.54
C ASN A 52 9.07 -2.17 5.81
N GLN A 53 9.49 -0.92 5.61
CA GLN A 53 10.86 -0.46 5.89
C GLN A 53 11.14 -0.34 7.40
N HIS A 54 10.11 -0.06 8.19
CA HIS A 54 10.23 0.16 9.64
C HIS A 54 9.29 -0.77 10.44
N PRO A 55 9.48 -2.11 10.39
CA PRO A 55 8.56 -3.06 11.01
C PRO A 55 8.48 -2.93 12.55
N GLY A 56 9.59 -2.53 13.17
CA GLY A 56 9.71 -2.34 14.63
C GLY A 56 9.14 -1.01 15.14
N GLN A 57 8.83 -0.06 14.25
CA GLN A 57 8.46 1.29 14.63
C GLN A 57 6.96 1.50 14.52
N ALA A 58 6.38 2.04 15.60
CA ALA A 58 5.00 2.48 15.57
C ALA A 58 4.93 3.94 15.10
N PHE A 59 4.03 4.27 14.18
CA PHE A 59 3.82 5.63 13.67
C PHE A 59 2.41 6.13 13.97
N GLN A 60 2.29 7.43 14.24
CA GLN A 60 1.05 8.18 14.09
C GLN A 60 0.87 8.65 12.65
N ALA A 61 -0.36 8.99 12.26
CA ALA A 61 -0.64 9.48 10.90
C ALA A 61 0.18 10.74 10.53
N ARG A 62 0.38 11.66 11.47
CA ARG A 62 1.15 12.89 11.23
C ARG A 62 2.66 12.61 11.12
N GLU A 63 3.21 11.79 12.01
CA GLU A 63 4.60 11.31 11.94
C GLU A 63 4.88 10.59 10.60
N LEU A 64 3.91 9.84 10.08
CA LEU A 64 4.01 9.17 8.80
C LEU A 64 4.03 10.15 7.61
N HIS A 65 3.26 11.23 7.68
CA HIS A 65 3.30 12.27 6.65
C HIS A 65 4.63 13.02 6.65
N GLU A 66 5.18 13.31 7.82
CA GLU A 66 6.51 13.92 7.96
C GLU A 66 7.59 13.01 7.35
N LEU A 67 7.54 11.71 7.62
CA LEU A 67 8.46 10.73 7.04
C LEU A 67 8.36 10.66 5.51
N LEU A 68 7.14 10.73 4.97
CA LEU A 68 6.86 10.56 3.54
C LEU A 68 6.89 11.89 2.76
N GLY A 69 7.12 13.03 3.42
CA GLY A 69 7.03 14.35 2.79
C GLY A 69 5.62 14.69 2.28
N MET A 70 4.58 14.11 2.87
CA MET A 70 3.19 14.33 2.47
C MET A 70 2.57 15.57 3.16
N PRO A 71 1.54 16.20 2.56
CA PRO A 71 0.85 17.34 3.16
C PRO A 71 0.30 17.03 4.56
N THR A 72 0.59 17.88 5.55
CA THR A 72 0.20 17.67 6.97
C THR A 72 -1.05 18.45 7.38
N ASP A 73 -1.82 18.95 6.42
CA ASP A 73 -3.13 19.55 6.69
C ASP A 73 -4.08 18.51 7.30
N GLU A 74 -5.02 18.99 8.10
CA GLU A 74 -5.86 18.12 8.91
C GLU A 74 -6.74 17.18 8.08
N ALA A 75 -7.23 17.64 6.93
CA ALA A 75 -8.06 16.81 6.05
C ALA A 75 -7.26 15.63 5.50
N THR A 76 -6.06 15.88 4.97
CA THR A 76 -5.18 14.83 4.44
C THR A 76 -4.75 13.85 5.53
N VAL A 77 -4.42 14.35 6.73
CA VAL A 77 -4.06 13.49 7.88
C VAL A 77 -5.25 12.62 8.34
N ASN A 78 -6.47 13.14 8.31
CA ASN A 78 -7.68 12.40 8.69
C ASN A 78 -7.99 11.25 7.70
N VAL A 79 -7.75 11.48 6.40
CA VAL A 79 -7.83 10.43 5.37
C VAL A 79 -6.84 9.30 5.68
N THR A 80 -5.59 9.64 5.97
CA THR A 80 -4.57 8.65 6.34
C THR A 80 -4.93 7.92 7.63
N ARG A 81 -5.43 8.62 8.66
CA ARG A 81 -5.88 7.96 9.91
C ARG A 81 -6.98 6.92 9.64
N SER A 82 -7.92 7.23 8.75
CA SER A 82 -8.97 6.29 8.32
C SER A 82 -8.39 5.08 7.59
N ARG A 83 -7.39 5.29 6.71
CA ARG A 83 -6.68 4.21 6.00
C ARG A 83 -5.89 3.32 6.96
N LEU A 84 -5.18 3.88 7.92
CA LEU A 84 -4.46 3.11 8.95
C LEU A 84 -5.42 2.24 9.77
N GLY A 85 -6.60 2.77 10.13
CA GLY A 85 -7.64 1.99 10.79
C GLY A 85 -8.19 0.84 9.94
N ARG A 86 -8.28 1.01 8.62
CA ARG A 86 -8.64 -0.09 7.69
C ARG A 86 -7.55 -1.14 7.63
N LEU A 87 -6.28 -0.73 7.46
CA LEU A 87 -5.13 -1.63 7.43
C LEU A 87 -4.98 -2.44 8.72
N ALA A 88 -5.27 -1.84 9.87
CA ALA A 88 -5.29 -2.55 11.14
C ALA A 88 -6.41 -3.61 11.19
N ARG A 89 -7.64 -3.28 10.75
CA ARG A 89 -8.76 -4.23 10.68
C ARG A 89 -8.52 -5.39 9.71
N GLN A 90 -7.79 -5.14 8.64
CA GLN A 90 -7.37 -6.17 7.68
C GLN A 90 -6.19 -7.02 8.18
N GLY A 91 -5.59 -6.67 9.32
CA GLY A 91 -4.45 -7.39 9.90
C GLY A 91 -3.10 -7.05 9.27
N PHE A 92 -2.97 -5.99 8.48
CA PHE A 92 -1.64 -5.56 8.02
C PHE A 92 -0.87 -4.84 9.14
N LEU A 93 -1.59 -4.09 9.98
CA LEU A 93 -1.03 -3.33 11.09
C LEU A 93 -1.59 -3.79 12.43
N THR A 94 -0.83 -3.55 13.49
CA THR A 94 -1.28 -3.69 14.88
C THR A 94 -1.32 -2.31 15.52
N GLN A 95 -2.37 -2.01 16.27
CA GLN A 95 -2.45 -0.77 17.03
C GLN A 95 -1.74 -0.96 18.38
N ARG A 96 -0.62 -0.24 18.59
CA ARG A 96 0.22 -0.34 19.80
C ARG A 96 -0.15 0.70 20.87
N GLY A 97 -1.03 1.63 20.55
CA GLY A 97 -1.50 2.70 21.43
C GLY A 97 -2.46 3.63 20.70
N ARG A 98 -2.97 4.66 21.38
CA ARG A 98 -3.94 5.59 20.79
C ARG A 98 -3.36 6.23 19.52
N GLY A 99 -3.92 5.88 18.37
CA GLY A 99 -3.49 6.39 17.07
C GLY A 99 -2.10 5.96 16.60
N ARG A 100 -1.42 5.02 17.28
CA ARG A 100 -0.12 4.49 16.88
C ARG A 100 -0.26 3.11 16.25
N TYR A 101 0.20 2.98 15.02
CA TYR A 101 0.13 1.74 14.25
C TYR A 101 1.53 1.22 13.99
N GLN A 102 1.72 -0.09 13.98
CA GLN A 102 2.97 -0.77 13.68
C GLN A 102 2.70 -1.90 12.70
N LYS A 103 3.68 -2.28 11.88
CA LYS A 103 3.57 -3.49 11.07
C LYS A 103 3.29 -4.71 11.95
N ARG A 104 2.32 -5.54 11.53
CA ARG A 104 2.13 -6.85 12.15
C ARG A 104 3.24 -7.78 11.65
N THR A 105 4.14 -8.17 12.53
CA THR A 105 5.14 -9.25 12.34
C THR A 105 4.64 -10.53 12.96
#